data_AF-A0A819DUQ7-F1
#
_entry.id   AF-A0A819DUQ7-F1
#
_cell.length_a   1.000
_cell.length_b   1.000
_cell.length_c   1.000
_cell.angle_alpha   90.00
_cell.angle_beta   90.00
_cell.angle_gamma   90.00
#
_symmetry.space_group_name_H-M   'P 1'
#
loop_
_entity.id
_entity.type
_entity.pdbx_description
1 polymer ?
#
loop_
_entity_poly.entity_id
_entity_poly.type
_entity_poly.pdbx_seq_one_letter_code
_entity_poly.pdbx_strand_id
1 'polypeptide(L)'
;MENYLFALFIPNNCRVFIGILDSIRENHMPNLNELLKNECEKRLQKGIDTNLLLINEHQFEVKFDMDIQNIWKRFIKIISNLRENDMATRSLPIYLAIQSNIPVTNLQSSMLSSLNDYSKVIISIKDKTNLYKGLD
;
A
#
# COMPACT_ATOMS: atom_id res chain seq x y z
N MET A 1 14.31 -13.69 10.61
CA MET A 1 12.90 -13.22 10.71
C MET A 1 12.62 -12.45 9.44
N GLU A 2 11.47 -12.66 8.82
CA GLU A 2 11.12 -11.98 7.57
C GLU A 2 10.39 -10.68 7.89
N ASN A 3 10.93 -9.55 7.40
CA ASN A 3 10.30 -8.25 7.52
C ASN A 3 9.34 -8.07 6.34
N TYR A 4 8.10 -7.69 6.62
CA TYR A 4 7.08 -7.48 5.59
C TYR A 4 6.63 -6.02 5.57
N LEU A 5 6.53 -5.48 4.36
CA LEU A 5 5.97 -4.15 4.11
C LEU A 5 4.64 -4.31 3.39
N PHE A 6 3.61 -3.70 3.96
CA PHE A 6 2.27 -3.61 3.39
C PHE A 6 1.95 -2.15 3.12
N ALA A 7 1.37 -1.86 1.95
CA ALA A 7 0.95 -0.52 1.59
C ALA A 7 -0.47 -0.54 1.03
N LEU A 8 -1.29 0.41 1.47
CA LEU A 8 -2.64 0.66 0.97
C LEU A 8 -2.69 2.07 0.39
N PHE A 9 -2.89 2.16 -0.91
CA PHE A 9 -3.00 3.42 -1.65
C PHE A 9 -4.46 3.78 -1.85
N ILE A 10 -4.82 5.04 -1.58
CA ILE A 10 -6.16 5.59 -1.81
C ILE A 10 -6.01 6.78 -2.76
N PRO A 11 -6.16 6.55 -4.07
CA PRO A 11 -5.91 7.59 -5.08
C PRO A 11 -6.79 8.82 -4.90
N ASN A 12 -8.06 8.65 -4.52
CA ASN A 12 -9.05 9.73 -4.48
C ASN A 12 -8.70 10.89 -3.52
N ASN A 13 -7.87 10.63 -2.50
CA ASN A 13 -7.46 11.63 -1.52
C ASN A 13 -5.95 11.64 -1.29
N CYS A 14 -5.19 11.02 -2.20
CA CYS A 14 -3.74 10.93 -2.13
C CYS A 14 -3.22 10.40 -0.77
N ARG A 15 -3.94 9.51 -0.08
CA ARG A 15 -3.46 8.93 1.18
C ARG A 15 -2.82 7.56 0.95
N VAL A 16 -1.72 7.32 1.65
CA VAL A 16 -1.00 6.04 1.61
C VAL A 16 -0.78 5.56 3.04
N PHE A 17 -1.33 4.40 3.37
CA PHE A 17 -1.14 3.77 4.67
C PHE A 17 -0.11 2.66 4.54
N ILE A 18 0.93 2.72 5.36
CA ILE A 18 2.01 1.73 5.36
C ILE A 18 2.00 1.00 6.70
N GLY A 19 2.03 -0.34 6.62
CA GLY A 19 2.17 -1.24 7.75
C GLY A 19 3.48 -2.02 7.61
N ILE A 20 4.32 -1.97 8.62
CA ILE A 20 5.60 -2.66 8.65
C ILE A 20 5.54 -3.73 9.75
N LEU A 21 5.73 -4.98 9.35
CA LEU A 21 5.91 -6.10 10.26
C LEU A 21 7.40 -6.22 10.58
N ASP A 22 7.81 -5.72 11.75
CA ASP A 22 9.18 -5.79 12.22
C ASP A 22 9.21 -6.16 13.71
N SER A 23 10.22 -6.95 14.09
CA SER A 23 10.55 -7.28 15.47
C SER A 23 11.23 -6.13 16.21
N ILE A 24 11.88 -5.22 15.47
CA ILE A 24 12.58 -4.06 15.99
C ILE A 24 11.65 -2.85 15.91
N ARG A 25 11.44 -2.16 17.03
CA ARG A 25 10.52 -1.00 17.11
C ARG A 25 11.11 0.30 16.59
N GLU A 26 12.39 0.31 16.21
CA GLU A 26 13.05 1.49 15.69
C GLU A 26 12.64 1.77 14.25
N ASN A 27 12.23 3.01 14.01
CA ASN A 27 11.80 3.45 12.69
C ASN A 27 13.03 3.80 11.83
N HIS A 28 13.50 2.85 11.04
CA HIS A 28 14.53 3.07 10.03
C HIS A 28 13.96 3.46 8.65
N MET A 29 12.70 3.89 8.56
CA MET A 29 12.14 4.26 7.26
C MET A 29 12.74 5.55 6.73
N PRO A 30 13.17 5.56 5.45
CA PRO A 30 13.58 6.78 4.79
C PRO A 30 12.38 7.72 4.62
N ASN A 31 12.67 9.00 4.38
CA ASN A 31 11.63 9.98 4.08
C ASN A 31 10.92 9.63 2.76
N LEU A 32 9.71 9.07 2.86
CA LEU A 32 8.93 8.58 1.72
C LEU A 32 8.52 9.69 0.76
N ASN A 33 8.31 10.91 1.25
CA ASN A 33 8.02 12.07 0.40
C ASN A 33 9.22 12.41 -0.46
N GLU A 34 10.42 12.36 0.12
CA GLU A 34 11.67 12.62 -0.59
C GLU A 34 11.95 11.52 -1.62
N LEU A 35 11.72 10.25 -1.26
CA LEU A 35 11.82 9.14 -2.21
C LEU A 35 10.85 9.25 -3.37
N LEU A 36 9.58 9.60 -3.11
CA LEU A 36 8.58 9.81 -4.16
C LEU A 36 8.99 10.94 -5.10
N LYS A 37 9.44 12.07 -4.53
CA LYS A 37 9.93 13.22 -5.31
C LYS A 37 11.09 12.81 -6.21
N ASN A 38 12.09 12.13 -5.67
CA ASN A 38 13.26 11.67 -6.42
C ASN A 38 12.88 10.68 -7.53
N GLU A 39 11.96 9.76 -7.28
CA GLU A 39 11.46 8.80 -8.29
C GLU A 39 10.69 9.53 -9.40
N CYS A 40 9.87 10.52 -9.05
CA CYS A 40 9.15 11.33 -10.02
C CYS A 40 10.10 12.17 -10.89
N GLU A 41 11.10 12.82 -10.30
CA GLU A 41 12.13 13.57 -11.05
C GLU A 41 12.87 12.67 -12.05
N LYS A 42 13.23 11.44 -11.65
CA LYS A 42 13.82 10.45 -12.56
C LYS A 42 12.89 10.07 -13.71
N ARG A 43 11.58 9.98 -13.47
CA ARG A 43 10.58 9.66 -14.51
C ARG A 43 10.35 10.83 -15.46
N LEU A 44 10.34 12.05 -14.94
CA LEU A 44 10.29 13.28 -15.75
C LEU A 44 11.51 13.39 -16.67
N GLN A 45 12.71 13.09 -16.15
CA GLN A 45 13.94 13.05 -16.96
C GLN A 45 13.88 12.00 -18.08
N LYS A 46 13.09 10.94 -17.92
CA LYS A 46 12.84 9.90 -18.94
C LYS A 46 11.74 10.27 -19.94
N GLY A 47 11.17 11.48 -19.85
CA GLY A 47 10.15 11.97 -20.77
C GLY A 47 8.73 11.49 -20.48
N ILE A 48 8.45 11.01 -19.26
CA ILE A 48 7.08 10.67 -18.85
C ILE A 48 6.30 11.97 -18.59
N ASP A 49 5.07 12.06 -19.12
CA ASP A 49 4.19 13.21 -18.94
C ASP A 49 3.89 13.45 -17.45
N THR A 50 4.01 14.71 -17.03
CA THR A 50 3.60 15.22 -15.72
C THR A 50 2.17 14.83 -15.32
N ASN A 51 1.24 14.73 -16.27
CA ASN A 51 -0.15 14.35 -16.00
C ASN A 51 -0.32 12.90 -15.55
N LEU A 52 0.64 12.04 -15.88
CA LEU A 52 0.65 10.63 -15.50
C LEU A 52 1.33 10.40 -14.15
N LEU A 53 1.95 11.43 -13.60
CA LEU A 53 2.70 11.35 -12.36
C LEU A 53 1.87 12.03 -11.26
N LEU A 54 1.52 11.26 -10.24
CA LEU A 54 0.74 11.71 -9.07
C LEU A 54 1.65 12.47 -8.07
N ILE A 55 2.41 13.46 -8.55
CA ILE A 55 3.73 13.80 -7.99
C ILE A 55 3.71 14.34 -6.56
N ASN A 56 2.72 15.09 -6.08
CA ASN A 56 3.00 15.97 -4.92
C ASN A 56 2.09 15.87 -3.70
N GLU A 57 1.10 14.98 -3.70
CA GLU A 57 0.06 15.06 -2.66
C GLU A 57 -0.03 13.82 -1.78
N HIS A 58 0.85 12.82 -1.99
CA HIS A 58 0.75 11.61 -1.20
C HIS A 58 1.09 11.85 0.27
N GLN A 59 0.10 11.64 1.13
CA GLN A 59 0.26 11.68 2.58
C GLN A 59 0.51 10.27 3.09
N PHE A 60 1.74 10.00 3.54
CA PHE A 60 2.14 8.69 4.06
C PHE A 60 1.89 8.58 5.56
N GLU A 61 1.16 7.53 5.98
CA GLU A 61 0.98 7.16 7.38
C GLU A 61 1.64 5.80 7.67
N VAL A 62 2.85 5.85 8.21
CA VAL A 62 3.65 4.66 8.52
C VAL A 62 3.35 4.17 9.93
N LYS A 63 3.18 2.85 10.09
CA LYS A 63 2.97 2.22 11.39
C LYS A 63 3.69 0.89 11.48
N PHE A 64 4.39 0.70 12.60
CA PHE A 64 5.13 -0.51 12.92
C PHE A 64 4.30 -1.39 13.85
N ASP A 65 4.23 -2.67 13.54
CA ASP A 65 3.56 -3.67 14.35
C ASP A 65 4.39 -4.95 14.38
N MET A 66 4.34 -5.68 15.49
CA MET A 66 4.97 -7.00 15.62
C MET A 66 4.02 -8.14 15.22
N ASP A 67 2.72 -7.84 15.08
CA ASP A 67 1.68 -8.81 14.73
C ASP A 67 1.00 -8.39 13.42
N ILE A 68 1.05 -9.28 12.44
CA ILE A 68 0.44 -9.09 11.13
C ILE A 68 -1.09 -8.89 11.23
N GLN A 69 -1.74 -9.48 12.24
CA GLN A 69 -3.17 -9.33 12.46
C GLN A 69 -3.56 -7.89 12.81
N ASN A 70 -2.69 -7.15 13.50
CA ASN A 70 -2.93 -5.74 13.80
C ASN A 70 -2.89 -4.88 12.53
N ILE A 71 -1.95 -5.17 11.63
CA ILE A 71 -1.83 -4.52 10.32
C ILE A 71 -3.09 -4.78 9.49
N TRP A 72 -3.54 -6.04 9.43
CA TRP A 72 -4.78 -6.41 8.73
C TRP A 72 -6.02 -5.73 9.29
N LYS A 73 -6.19 -5.74 10.61
CA LYS A 73 -7.32 -5.04 11.27
C LYS A 73 -7.31 -3.55 10.94
N ARG A 74 -6.14 -2.91 10.95
CA ARG A 74 -5.99 -1.49 10.57
C ARG A 74 -6.41 -1.26 9.12
N PHE A 75 -5.92 -2.08 8.18
CA PHE A 75 -6.23 -1.91 6.76
C PHE A 75 -7.71 -2.16 6.47
N ILE A 76 -8.30 -3.21 7.04
CA ILE A 76 -9.73 -3.50 6.92
C ILE A 76 -10.55 -2.33 7.45
N LYS A 77 -10.20 -1.80 8.64
CA LYS A 77 -10.89 -0.63 9.21
C LYS A 77 -10.82 0.59 8.29
N ILE A 78 -9.65 0.88 7.72
CA ILE A 78 -9.49 1.98 6.76
C ILE A 78 -10.40 1.78 5.55
N ILE A 79 -10.39 0.59 4.95
CA ILE A 79 -11.20 0.26 3.76
C ILE A 79 -12.70 0.37 4.06
N SER A 80 -13.16 -0.17 5.20
CA SER A 80 -14.56 -0.07 5.64
C SER A 80 -14.98 1.38 5.87
N ASN A 81 -14.12 2.19 6.51
CA ASN A 81 -14.38 3.61 6.70
C ASN A 81 -14.47 4.37 5.37
N LEU A 82 -13.66 4.01 4.36
CA LEU A 82 -13.77 4.61 3.03
C LEU A 82 -15.13 4.32 2.42
N ARG A 83 -15.59 3.07 2.49
CA ARG A 83 -16.92 2.70 2.00
C ARG A 83 -18.03 3.47 2.70
N GLU A 84 -18.00 3.63 4.02
CA GLU A 84 -19.03 4.38 4.75
C GLU A 84 -19.06 5.86 4.34
N ASN A 85 -17.90 6.49 4.21
CA ASN A 85 -17.80 7.90 3.83
C ASN A 85 -18.12 8.14 2.34
N ASP A 86 -17.69 7.22 1.46
CA ASP A 86 -17.94 7.31 0.03
C ASP A 86 -19.37 6.89 -0.33
N MET A 87 -19.99 5.92 0.37
CA MET A 87 -21.43 5.62 0.23
C MET A 87 -22.31 6.83 0.59
N ALA A 88 -21.86 7.70 1.48
CA ALA A 88 -22.58 8.92 1.82
C ALA A 88 -22.51 9.99 0.72
N THR A 89 -21.57 9.90 -0.23
CA THR A 89 -21.31 10.96 -1.24
C THR A 89 -21.41 10.51 -2.70
N ARG A 90 -21.02 9.28 -3.07
CA ARG A 90 -21.16 8.73 -4.43
C ARG A 90 -21.24 7.19 -4.41
N SER A 91 -22.29 6.65 -5.03
CA SER A 91 -22.50 5.20 -5.24
C SER A 91 -21.58 4.61 -6.32
N LEU A 92 -20.27 4.81 -6.21
CA LEU A 92 -19.30 4.22 -7.13
C LEU A 92 -18.71 2.94 -6.53
N PRO A 93 -18.57 1.86 -7.32
CA PRO A 93 -17.97 0.61 -6.84
C PRO A 93 -16.49 0.82 -6.50
N ILE A 94 -16.09 0.33 -5.32
CA ILE A 94 -14.69 0.31 -4.88
C ILE A 94 -14.01 -0.96 -5.42
N TYR A 95 -12.93 -0.78 -6.17
CA TYR A 95 -12.09 -1.87 -6.66
C TYR A 95 -10.80 -1.95 -5.84
N LEU A 96 -10.45 -3.16 -5.40
CA LEU A 96 -9.21 -3.45 -4.71
C LEU A 96 -8.20 -4.05 -5.70
N ALA A 97 -7.22 -3.25 -6.09
CA ALA A 97 -6.08 -3.73 -6.86
C ALA A 97 -5.00 -4.26 -5.90
N ILE A 98 -4.61 -5.53 -6.06
CA ILE A 98 -3.71 -6.24 -5.15
C ILE A 98 -2.42 -6.58 -5.90
N GLN A 99 -1.32 -6.00 -5.44
CA GLN A 99 0.03 -6.36 -5.86
C GLN A 99 0.76 -6.96 -4.64
N SER A 100 1.19 -8.21 -4.75
CA SER A 100 1.91 -8.87 -3.65
C SER A 100 2.78 -10.02 -4.14
N ASN A 101 3.91 -10.21 -3.47
CA ASN A 101 4.73 -11.43 -3.61
C ASN A 101 4.21 -12.58 -2.74
N ILE A 102 3.27 -12.32 -1.82
CA ILE A 102 2.60 -13.34 -1.03
C ILE A 102 1.55 -14.03 -1.92
N PRO A 103 1.48 -15.38 -1.93
CA PRO A 103 0.45 -16.10 -2.67
C PRO A 103 -0.94 -15.58 -2.34
N VAL A 104 -1.73 -15.34 -3.38
CA VAL A 104 -3.10 -14.81 -3.26
C VAL A 104 -3.97 -15.71 -2.37
N THR A 105 -3.75 -17.03 -2.38
CA THR A 105 -4.45 -17.99 -1.50
C THR A 105 -4.25 -17.66 -0.02
N ASN A 106 -3.05 -17.25 0.37
CA ASN A 106 -2.73 -16.92 1.77
C ASN A 106 -3.31 -15.55 2.16
N LEU A 107 -3.36 -14.61 1.20
CA LEU A 107 -4.05 -13.33 1.39
C LEU A 107 -5.58 -13.51 1.46
N GLN A 108 -6.13 -14.43 0.66
CA GLN A 108 -7.54 -14.83 0.66
C GLN A 108 -7.98 -15.45 1.98
N SER A 109 -7.16 -16.31 2.57
CA SER A 109 -7.44 -16.92 3.87
C SER A 109 -7.24 -15.98 5.07
N SER A 110 -6.75 -14.76 4.86
CA SER A 110 -6.46 -13.78 5.92
C SER A 110 -7.23 -12.47 5.68
N MET A 111 -6.55 -11.39 5.30
CA MET A 111 -7.12 -10.05 5.15
C MET A 111 -8.27 -10.00 4.13
N LEU A 112 -8.12 -10.66 2.98
CA LEU A 112 -9.07 -10.52 1.88
C LEU A 112 -10.39 -11.26 2.15
N SER A 113 -10.43 -12.19 3.10
CA SER A 113 -11.65 -12.89 3.51
C SER A 113 -12.69 -11.90 4.07
N SER A 114 -12.25 -10.91 4.84
CA SER A 114 -13.09 -9.86 5.41
C SER A 114 -13.50 -8.78 4.38
N LEU A 115 -12.98 -8.87 3.15
CA LEU A 115 -13.20 -7.91 2.07
C LEU A 115 -13.93 -8.56 0.89
N ASN A 116 -14.76 -9.58 1.13
CA ASN A 116 -15.49 -10.29 0.07
C ASN A 116 -16.50 -9.43 -0.69
N ASP A 117 -17.00 -8.35 -0.08
CA ASP A 117 -17.91 -7.41 -0.71
C ASP A 117 -17.24 -6.56 -1.81
N TYR A 118 -15.90 -6.53 -1.86
CA TYR A 118 -15.15 -5.71 -2.80
C TYR A 118 -14.75 -6.50 -4.03
N SER A 119 -14.85 -5.87 -5.20
CA SER A 119 -14.27 -6.41 -6.43
C SER A 119 -12.75 -6.35 -6.35
N LYS A 120 -12.08 -7.49 -6.57
CA LYS A 120 -10.62 -7.64 -6.41
C LYS A 120 -9.97 -7.88 -7.76
N VAL A 121 -8.86 -7.18 -8.03
CA VAL A 121 -8.04 -7.35 -9.23
C VAL A 121 -6.62 -7.66 -8.78
N ILE A 122 -6.04 -8.76 -9.27
CA ILE A 122 -4.66 -9.15 -8.94
C ILE A 122 -3.73 -8.59 -10.01
N ILE A 123 -2.74 -7.80 -9.60
CA ILE A 123 -1.70 -7.27 -10.47
C ILE A 123 -0.54 -8.26 -10.47
N SER A 124 -0.29 -8.90 -11.62
CA SER A 124 0.81 -9.85 -11.79
C SER A 124 2.12 -9.12 -12.09
N ILE A 125 2.56 -8.26 -11.17
CA ILE A 125 3.89 -7.66 -11.18
C ILE A 125 4.62 -8.24 -9.97
N LYS A 126 5.66 -9.03 -10.24
CA LYS A 126 6.51 -9.59 -9.19
C LYS A 126 7.67 -8.64 -8.94
N ASP A 127 7.95 -8.34 -7.69
CA ASP A 127 9.18 -7.62 -7.37
C ASP A 127 10.39 -8.50 -7.66
N LYS A 128 11.51 -7.89 -8.00
CA LYS A 128 12.77 -8.62 -8.16
C LYS A 128 13.16 -9.22 -6.80
N THR A 129 13.48 -10.51 -6.77
CA THR A 129 13.86 -11.26 -5.56
C THR A 129 15.08 -10.70 -4.80
N ASN A 130 15.85 -9.79 -5.42
CA ASN A 130 17.01 -9.14 -4.80
C ASN A 130 16.78 -7.66 -4.47
N LEU A 131 15.55 -7.13 -4.55
CA LEU A 131 15.29 -5.70 -4.35
C LEU A 131 15.70 -5.21 -2.93
N TYR A 132 15.63 -6.10 -1.93
CA TYR A 132 15.85 -5.76 -0.51
C TYR A 132 17.17 -6.28 0.06
N LYS A 133 18.01 -6.97 -0.73
CA LYS A 133 19.29 -7.55 -0.25
C LYS A 133 20.39 -6.52 0.05
N GLY A 134 20.16 -5.24 -0.22
CA GLY A 134 21.12 -4.16 0.04
C GLY A 134 20.86 -3.40 1.34
N LEU A 135 19.96 -3.89 2.20
CA LEU A 135 19.63 -3.28 3.49
C LEU A 135 20.20 -4.07 4.69
N ASP A 136 21.04 -5.08 4.43
CA ASP A 136 21.82 -5.83 5.43
C ASP A 136 23.22 -5.21 5.61
#